data_AF-A0AAN6ZMF2-F1
#
_entry.id   AF-A0AAN6ZMF2-F1
#
_cell.length_a   1.000
_cell.length_b   1.000
_cell.length_c   1.000
_cell.angle_alpha   90.00
_cell.angle_beta   90.00
_cell.angle_gamma   90.00
#
_symmetry.space_group_name_H-M   'P 1'
#
loop_
_entity.id
_entity.type
_entity.pdbx_description
1 polymer ?
#
loop_
_entity_poly.entity_id
_entity_poly.type
_entity_poly.pdbx_seq_one_letter_code
_entity_poly.pdbx_strand_id
1 'polypeptide(L)'
;MPATTNLVHSYRHLLRAGLRAVQFSKPSRYIIRDVLRKEFRDPRGVFEAEKARRTVWFLNAAAQSRGLEHKILKNLCRVHWERKQVEHAVPWRMKVIKMTDDKARKWTLTKRPADSIKGTEFEHYDRTIAMLNDSMGLCLR
;
A
#
# COMPACT_ATOMS: atom_id res chain seq x y z
N MET A 1 -6.28 23.71 -3.82
CA MET A 1 -6.24 22.75 -2.69
C MET A 1 -7.67 22.27 -2.45
N PRO A 2 -7.94 20.95 -2.45
CA PRO A 2 -9.28 20.47 -2.08
C PRO A 2 -9.64 21.00 -0.69
N ALA A 3 -10.90 21.35 -0.47
CA ALA A 3 -11.36 21.80 0.84
C ALA A 3 -10.96 20.76 1.90
N THR A 4 -10.25 21.20 2.95
CA THR A 4 -9.66 20.33 3.98
C THR A 4 -10.69 19.40 4.62
N THR A 5 -11.95 19.85 4.70
CA THR A 5 -13.11 19.08 5.15
C THR A 5 -13.37 17.85 4.28
N ASN A 6 -13.41 18.00 2.96
CA ASN A 6 -13.67 16.89 2.03
C ASN A 6 -12.60 15.80 2.14
N LEU A 7 -11.33 16.19 2.29
CA LEU A 7 -10.23 15.26 2.47
C LEU A 7 -10.37 14.45 3.78
N VAL A 8 -10.71 15.11 4.89
CA VAL A 8 -10.95 14.45 6.18
C VAL A 8 -12.15 13.51 6.13
N HIS A 9 -13.24 13.93 5.47
CA HIS A 9 -14.42 13.09 5.30
C HIS A 9 -14.10 11.85 4.46
N SER A 10 -13.46 12.01 3.31
CA SER A 10 -13.05 10.87 2.47
C SER A 10 -12.13 9.90 3.21
N TYR A 11 -11.15 10.40 3.96
CA TYR A 11 -10.31 9.57 4.83
C TYR A 11 -11.15 8.74 5.82
N ARG A 12 -12.09 9.38 6.52
CA ARG A 12 -12.96 8.70 7.51
C ARG A 12 -13.85 7.65 6.86
N HIS A 13 -14.42 7.93 5.69
CA HIS A 13 -15.26 6.99 4.94
C HIS A 13 -14.45 5.77 4.48
N LEU A 14 -13.29 5.98 3.87
CA LEU A 14 -12.39 4.90 3.45
C LEU A 14 -11.92 4.06 4.63
N LEU A 15 -11.53 4.70 5.74
CA LEU A 15 -11.09 3.98 6.93
C LEU A 15 -12.21 3.11 7.51
N ARG A 16 -13.42 3.65 7.66
CA ARG A 16 -14.57 2.89 8.20
C ARG A 16 -14.97 1.75 7.28
N ALA A 17 -15.05 1.99 5.96
CA ALA A 17 -15.40 0.98 4.97
C ALA A 17 -14.33 -0.12 4.92
N GLY A 18 -13.05 0.25 4.89
CA GLY A 18 -11.93 -0.70 4.86
C GLY A 18 -11.87 -1.58 6.10
N LEU A 19 -12.08 -1.01 7.29
CA LEU A 19 -12.13 -1.79 8.54
C LEU A 19 -13.29 -2.79 8.56
N ARG A 20 -14.47 -2.40 8.06
CA ARG A 20 -15.63 -3.29 7.92
C ARG A 20 -15.35 -4.39 6.89
N ALA A 21 -14.74 -4.05 5.75
CA ALA A 21 -14.41 -4.99 4.69
C ALA A 21 -13.50 -6.13 5.15
N VAL A 22 -12.52 -5.83 6.02
CA VAL A 22 -11.64 -6.85 6.63
C VAL A 22 -12.18 -7.42 7.93
N GLN A 23 -13.41 -7.09 8.32
CA GLN A 23 -14.06 -7.53 9.55
C GLN A 23 -13.20 -7.27 10.80
N PHE A 24 -12.45 -6.17 10.82
CA PHE A 24 -11.53 -5.82 11.89
C PHE A 24 -10.46 -6.89 12.22
N SER A 25 -10.16 -7.79 11.28
CA SER A 25 -9.18 -8.87 11.46
C SER A 25 -7.74 -8.35 11.63
N LYS A 26 -6.94 -9.07 12.41
CA LYS A 26 -5.49 -8.86 12.50
C LYS A 26 -4.80 -9.83 11.52
N PRO A 27 -3.76 -9.41 10.76
CA PRO A 27 -3.09 -8.10 10.76
C PRO A 27 -3.76 -7.02 9.87
N SER A 28 -4.71 -7.40 9.02
CA SER A 28 -5.27 -6.56 7.94
C SER A 28 -5.79 -5.18 8.38
N ARG A 29 -6.41 -5.07 9.55
CA ARG A 29 -6.90 -3.78 10.09
C ARG A 29 -5.79 -2.75 10.27
N TYR A 30 -4.59 -3.19 10.65
CA TYR A 30 -3.46 -2.31 10.88
C TYR A 30 -2.85 -1.89 9.54
N ILE A 31 -2.81 -2.81 8.58
CA ILE A 31 -2.31 -2.55 7.24
C ILE A 31 -3.15 -1.48 6.54
N ILE A 32 -4.48 -1.64 6.49
CA ILE A 32 -5.37 -0.64 5.90
C ILE A 32 -5.18 0.73 6.54
N ARG A 33 -5.13 0.78 7.87
CA ARG A 33 -4.93 2.03 8.60
C ARG A 33 -3.61 2.69 8.24
N ASP A 34 -2.53 1.91 8.18
CA ASP A 34 -1.19 2.43 7.95
C ASP A 34 -1.02 2.89 6.49
N VAL A 35 -1.56 2.14 5.52
CA VAL A 35 -1.60 2.54 4.11
C VAL A 35 -2.38 3.83 3.95
N LEU A 36 -3.62 3.90 4.46
CA LEU A 36 -4.42 5.13 4.37
C LEU A 36 -3.73 6.33 5.03
N ARG A 37 -3.07 6.13 6.19
CA ARG A 37 -2.32 7.21 6.84
C ARG A 37 -1.13 7.66 6.02
N LYS A 38 -0.40 6.73 5.39
CA LYS A 38 0.75 7.05 4.55
C LYS A 38 0.32 7.88 3.34
N GLU A 39 -0.70 7.42 2.62
CA GLU A 39 -1.17 8.09 1.40
C GLU A 39 -1.79 9.47 1.68
N PHE A 40 -2.65 9.59 2.70
CA PHE A 40 -3.29 10.88 3.02
C PHE A 40 -2.33 11.90 3.68
N ARG A 41 -1.16 11.45 4.17
CA ARG A 41 -0.13 12.35 4.71
C ARG A 41 0.94 12.73 3.69
N ASP A 42 0.95 12.10 2.52
CA ASP A 42 1.91 12.43 1.47
C ASP A 42 1.60 13.82 0.89
N PRO A 43 2.49 14.82 1.04
CA PRO A 43 2.27 16.17 0.52
C PRO A 43 2.26 16.23 -1.02
N ARG A 44 2.77 15.20 -1.70
CA ARG A 44 2.78 15.12 -3.17
C ARG A 44 1.59 14.36 -3.74
N GLY A 45 0.72 13.82 -2.88
CA GLY A 45 -0.44 13.04 -3.30
C GLY A 45 -1.48 13.88 -4.02
N VAL A 46 -1.94 13.41 -5.19
CA VAL A 46 -3.10 14.00 -5.88
C VAL A 46 -4.37 13.39 -5.30
N PHE A 47 -5.23 14.24 -4.74
CA PHE A 47 -6.51 13.80 -4.18
C PHE A 47 -7.62 13.90 -5.22
N GLU A 48 -8.18 12.75 -5.60
CA GLU A 48 -9.33 12.65 -6.50
C GLU A 48 -10.55 12.11 -5.74
N ALA A 49 -11.55 12.97 -5.54
CA ALA A 49 -12.74 12.65 -4.75
C ALA A 49 -13.58 11.50 -5.35
N GLU A 50 -13.71 11.44 -6.68
CA GLU A 50 -14.47 10.38 -7.35
C GLU A 50 -13.81 9.00 -7.19
N LYS A 51 -12.47 8.92 -7.29
CA LYS A 51 -11.75 7.65 -7.05
C LYS A 51 -11.93 7.19 -5.60
N ALA A 52 -11.90 8.11 -4.65
CA ALA A 52 -12.18 7.80 -3.26
C ALA A 52 -13.62 7.26 -3.08
N ARG A 53 -14.62 7.87 -3.73
CA ARG A 53 -16.02 7.44 -3.69
C ARG A 53 -16.21 6.03 -4.24
N ARG A 54 -15.64 5.73 -5.41
CA ARG A 54 -15.68 4.39 -6.03
C ARG A 54 -14.98 3.35 -5.16
N THR A 55 -13.87 3.73 -4.53
CA THR A 55 -13.15 2.84 -3.61
C THR A 55 -13.96 2.53 -2.36
N VAL A 56 -14.73 3.48 -1.83
CA VAL A 56 -15.69 3.20 -0.74
C VAL A 56 -16.74 2.18 -1.18
N TRP A 57 -17.27 2.28 -2.40
CA TRP A 57 -18.22 1.30 -2.95
C TRP A 57 -17.59 -0.09 -3.06
N PHE A 58 -16.39 -0.18 -3.60
CA PHE A 58 -15.62 -1.43 -3.68
C PHE A 58 -15.41 -2.06 -2.30
N LEU A 59 -15.02 -1.27 -1.30
CA LEU A 59 -14.81 -1.76 0.07
C LEU A 59 -16.12 -2.22 0.73
N ASN A 60 -17.23 -1.51 0.49
CA ASN A 60 -18.54 -1.95 0.98
C ASN A 60 -18.98 -3.26 0.32
N ALA A 61 -18.76 -3.44 -0.98
CA ALA A 61 -19.02 -4.70 -1.68
C ALA A 61 -18.17 -5.85 -1.11
N ALA A 62 -16.89 -5.61 -0.84
CA ALA A 62 -15.98 -6.55 -0.19
C ALA A 62 -16.39 -6.93 1.25
N ALA A 63 -17.15 -6.06 1.92
CA ALA A 63 -17.70 -6.31 3.26
C ALA A 63 -18.98 -7.14 3.22
N GLN A 64 -19.82 -6.93 2.20
CA GLN A 64 -21.13 -7.57 2.07
C GLN A 64 -21.04 -9.04 1.64
N SER A 65 -20.15 -9.35 0.70
CA SER A 65 -20.04 -10.71 0.14
C SER A 65 -18.58 -11.19 0.11
N ARG A 66 -18.39 -12.52 0.09
CA ARG A 66 -17.06 -13.13 -0.14
C ARG A 66 -16.75 -13.24 -1.64
N GLY A 67 -17.03 -12.17 -2.37
CA GLY A 67 -16.83 -12.04 -3.81
C GLY A 67 -15.38 -11.81 -4.23
N LEU A 68 -15.20 -11.34 -5.46
CA LEU A 68 -13.88 -11.03 -6.00
C LEU A 68 -13.24 -9.86 -5.25
N GLU A 69 -14.01 -8.84 -4.90
CA GLU A 69 -13.58 -7.66 -4.16
C GLU A 69 -12.98 -8.05 -2.81
N HIS A 70 -13.62 -8.99 -2.11
CA HIS A 70 -13.12 -9.53 -0.85
C HIS A 70 -11.79 -10.27 -1.04
N LYS A 71 -11.69 -11.11 -2.08
CA LYS A 71 -10.47 -11.86 -2.39
C LYS A 71 -9.32 -10.92 -2.77
N ILE A 72 -9.58 -9.90 -3.58
CA ILE A 72 -8.62 -8.87 -3.98
C ILE A 72 -8.12 -8.13 -2.74
N LEU A 73 -9.02 -7.64 -1.88
CA LEU A 73 -8.65 -6.91 -0.67
C LEU A 73 -7.85 -7.78 0.31
N LYS A 74 -8.21 -9.06 0.44
CA LYS A 74 -7.46 -10.03 1.25
C LYS A 74 -6.04 -10.22 0.73
N ASN A 75 -5.88 -10.41 -0.58
CA ASN A 75 -4.56 -10.54 -1.20
C ASN A 75 -3.74 -9.26 -1.05
N LEU A 76 -4.35 -8.09 -1.20
CA LEU A 76 -3.69 -6.80 -0.98
C LEU A 76 -3.17 -6.67 0.44
N CYS A 77 -4.00 -6.98 1.44
CA CYS A 77 -3.55 -6.99 2.84
C CYS A 77 -2.42 -7.98 3.06
N ARG A 78 -2.47 -9.17 2.44
CA ARG A 78 -1.42 -10.19 2.56
C ARG A 78 -0.09 -9.71 1.98
N VAL A 79 -0.08 -9.19 0.76
CA VAL A 79 1.14 -8.70 0.10
C VAL A 79 1.76 -7.54 0.89
N HIS A 80 0.96 -6.60 1.37
CA HIS A 80 1.45 -5.51 2.23
C HIS A 80 2.05 -6.02 3.54
N TRP A 81 1.47 -7.06 4.13
CA TRP A 81 2.02 -7.69 5.32
C TRP A 81 3.38 -8.32 5.03
N GLU A 82 3.48 -9.10 3.95
CA GLU A 82 4.71 -9.76 3.51
C GLU A 82 5.83 -8.73 3.23
N ARG A 83 5.52 -7.62 2.54
CA ARG A 83 6.47 -6.51 2.32
C ARG A 83 7.01 -5.95 3.63
N LYS A 84 6.12 -5.69 4.60
CA LYS A 84 6.54 -5.23 5.94
C LYS A 84 7.43 -6.26 6.63
N GLN A 85 7.11 -7.55 6.54
CA GLN A 85 7.96 -8.60 7.12
C GLN A 85 9.36 -8.59 6.49
N VAL A 86 9.48 -8.47 5.17
CA VAL A 86 10.79 -8.39 4.48
C VAL A 86 11.57 -7.15 4.94
N GLU A 87 10.92 -6.00 5.07
CA GLU A 87 11.54 -4.77 5.58
C GLU A 87 12.04 -4.90 7.03
N HIS A 88 11.30 -5.64 7.87
CA HIS A 88 11.60 -5.88 9.29
C HIS A 88 12.50 -7.10 9.54
N ALA A 89 12.64 -8.01 8.58
CA ALA A 89 13.43 -9.23 8.71
C ALA A 89 14.92 -8.96 8.95
N VAL A 90 15.42 -7.77 8.57
CA VAL A 90 16.77 -7.32 8.88
C VAL A 90 16.80 -6.73 10.30
N PRO A 91 17.53 -7.32 11.25
CA PRO A 91 17.68 -6.76 12.59
C PRO A 91 18.13 -5.31 12.51
N TRP A 92 17.56 -4.43 13.34
CA TRP A 92 17.88 -2.99 13.30
C TRP A 92 19.39 -2.71 13.42
N ARG A 93 20.12 -3.52 14.20
CA ARG A 93 21.58 -3.47 14.33
C ARG A 93 22.28 -3.72 12.99
N MET A 94 21.84 -4.73 12.25
CA MET A 94 22.36 -5.02 10.91
C MET A 94 21.98 -3.93 9.90
N LYS A 95 20.82 -3.29 10.04
CA LYS A 95 20.42 -2.19 9.14
C LYS A 95 21.31 -0.96 9.34
N VAL A 96 21.73 -0.65 10.57
CA VAL A 96 22.69 0.43 10.88
C VAL A 96 24.09 0.09 10.34
N ILE A 97 24.57 -1.15 10.57
CA ILE A 97 25.86 -1.61 10.05
C ILE A 97 25.87 -1.60 8.51
N LYS A 98 24.77 -2.03 7.87
CA LYS A 98 24.61 -1.93 6.41
C LYS A 98 24.57 -0.48 5.94
N MET A 99 23.94 0.46 6.66
CA MET A 99 23.97 1.88 6.28
C MET A 99 25.39 2.48 6.28
N THR A 100 26.25 2.07 7.22
CA THR A 100 27.67 2.46 7.23
C THR A 100 28.46 1.78 6.12
N ASP A 101 28.21 0.48 5.88
CA ASP A 101 28.86 -0.29 4.80
C ASP A 101 28.39 0.14 3.41
N ASP A 102 27.14 0.55 3.23
CA ASP A 102 26.56 0.96 1.96
C ASP A 102 27.15 2.30 1.51
N LYS A 103 27.57 3.18 2.43
CA LYS A 103 28.37 4.37 2.07
C LYS A 103 29.75 3.97 1.52
N ALA A 104 30.40 2.96 2.10
CA ALA A 104 31.69 2.44 1.64
C ALA A 104 31.56 1.61 0.33
N ARG A 105 30.47 0.85 0.18
CA ARG A 105 30.12 0.09 -1.03
C ARG A 105 29.64 0.96 -2.17
N LYS A 106 28.94 2.06 -1.92
CA LYS A 106 28.48 2.99 -2.97
C LYS A 106 29.63 3.66 -3.73
N TRP A 107 30.80 3.79 -3.09
CA TRP A 107 32.04 4.21 -3.73
C TRP A 107 32.65 3.13 -4.65
N THR A 108 32.44 1.84 -4.34
CA THR A 108 32.99 0.70 -5.11
C THR A 108 32.01 0.10 -6.13
N LEU A 109 30.69 0.29 -5.95
CA LEU A 109 29.62 -0.33 -6.75
C LEU A 109 29.26 0.42 -8.04
N THR A 110 29.84 1.61 -8.30
CA THR A 110 29.65 2.36 -9.57
C THR A 110 30.08 1.55 -10.81
N LYS A 111 30.69 0.37 -10.64
CA LYS A 111 31.20 -0.51 -11.69
C LYS A 111 30.56 -1.91 -11.80
N ARG A 112 29.56 -2.29 -10.98
CA ARG A 112 28.90 -3.61 -11.11
C ARG A 112 27.50 -3.48 -11.76
N PRO A 113 27.13 -4.36 -12.72
CA PRO A 113 25.76 -4.38 -13.22
C PRO A 113 24.82 -4.76 -12.07
N ALA A 114 23.73 -4.02 -11.93
CA ALA A 114 22.74 -4.25 -10.87
C ALA A 114 22.08 -5.62 -11.06
N ASP A 115 21.94 -6.40 -9.98
CA ASP A 115 21.17 -7.65 -9.99
C ASP A 115 19.71 -7.34 -10.39
N SER A 116 19.31 -7.69 -11.63
CA SER A 116 17.98 -7.39 -12.19
C SER A 116 16.80 -8.07 -11.46
N ILE A 117 17.10 -9.03 -10.58
CA ILE A 117 16.12 -9.86 -9.88
C ILE A 117 15.80 -9.28 -8.49
N LYS A 118 16.73 -8.58 -7.85
CA LYS A 118 16.53 -8.04 -6.50
C LYS A 118 15.72 -6.74 -6.57
N GLY A 119 14.44 -6.83 -6.24
CA GLY A 119 13.51 -5.70 -6.19
C GLY A 119 12.40 -5.74 -7.25
N THR A 120 12.44 -6.68 -8.20
CA THR A 120 11.37 -6.88 -9.20
C THR A 120 10.29 -7.86 -8.72
N GLU A 121 10.44 -8.42 -7.52
CA GLU A 121 9.56 -9.46 -6.93
C GLU A 121 8.08 -9.07 -6.93
N PHE A 122 7.77 -7.78 -6.74
CA PHE A 122 6.40 -7.29 -6.69
C PHE A 122 5.99 -6.48 -7.92
N GLU A 123 6.85 -6.33 -8.93
CA GLU A 123 6.60 -5.44 -10.06
C GLU A 123 5.35 -5.84 -10.87
N HIS A 124 5.19 -7.15 -11.13
CA HIS A 124 4.00 -7.67 -11.80
C HIS A 124 2.73 -7.45 -10.99
N TYR A 125 2.82 -7.56 -9.67
CA TYR A 125 1.71 -7.30 -8.77
C TYR A 125 1.33 -5.81 -8.80
N ASP A 126 2.31 -4.92 -8.69
CA ASP A 126 2.06 -3.48 -8.72
C ASP A 126 1.47 -3.03 -10.07
N ARG A 127 1.93 -3.61 -11.18
CA ARG A 127 1.37 -3.33 -12.51
C ARG A 127 -0.08 -3.81 -12.63
N THR A 128 -0.43 -4.97 -12.07
CA THR A 128 -1.82 -5.46 -12.10
C THR A 128 -2.75 -4.62 -11.23
N ILE A 129 -2.29 -4.15 -10.07
CA ILE A 129 -3.05 -3.20 -9.25
C ILE A 129 -3.21 -1.85 -9.96
N ALA A 130 -2.18 -1.36 -10.65
CA ALA A 130 -2.27 -0.14 -11.45
C ALA A 130 -3.34 -0.27 -12.55
N MET A 131 -3.32 -1.37 -13.32
CA MET A 131 -4.34 -1.64 -14.34
C MET A 131 -5.75 -1.77 -13.76
N LEU A 132 -5.90 -2.38 -12.58
CA LEU A 132 -7.17 -2.46 -11.86
C LEU A 132 -7.67 -1.08 -11.45
N ASN A 133 -6.79 -0.22 -10.94
CA ASN A 133 -7.15 1.15 -10.58
C ASN A 133 -7.57 1.97 -11.79
N ASP A 134 -6.89 1.83 -12.92
CA ASP A 134 -7.18 2.58 -14.14
C ASP A 134 -8.52 2.13 -14.74
N SER A 135 -8.77 0.82 -14.81
CA SER A 135 -10.02 0.25 -15.35
C SER A 135 -11.25 0.57 -14.51
N MET A 136 -11.15 0.51 -13.17
CA MET A 136 -12.29 0.72 -12.27
C MET A 136 -12.34 2.15 -11.68
N GLY A 137 -11.32 2.97 -11.90
CA GLY A 137 -11.17 4.27 -11.26
C GLY A 137 -11.04 4.17 -9.74
N LEU A 138 -10.26 3.22 -9.24
CA LEU A 138 -10.03 3.00 -7.81
C LEU A 138 -8.74 3.70 -7.35
N CYS A 139 -8.58 3.80 -6.03
CA CYS A 139 -7.36 4.29 -5.39
C CYS A 139 -6.76 3.22 -4.46
N LEU A 140 -6.54 2.00 -4.96
CA LEU A 140 -5.88 0.93 -4.23
C LEU A 140 -4.35 1.04 -4.40
N ARG A 141 -3.58 0.87 -3.32
CA ARG A 141 -2.11 0.83 -3.35
C ARG A 141 -1.61 -0.25 -2.40
#